data_AF-E4UBV9-F1
#
_entry.id   AF-E4UBV9-F1
#
_cell.length_a   1.000
_cell.length_b   1.000
_cell.length_c   1.000
_cell.angle_alpha   90.00
_cell.angle_beta   90.00
_cell.angle_gamma   90.00
#
_symmetry.space_group_name_H-M   'P 1'
#
loop_
_entity.id
_entity.type
_entity.pdbx_description
1 polymer ?
#
loop_
_entity_poly.entity_id
_entity_poly.type
_entity_poly.pdbx_seq_one_letter_code
_entity_poly.pdbx_strand_id
1 'polypeptide(L)'
;MIEQIQRTEGFIPHTSTVEMQADSVQSAKEVSDASSVDFSSLLQDMVQEAIGKIKKAEDFSLTALQGKTSMREAIDCIMQAERTLQVSIALRDKIVSSALEISKMQI
;
A
#
# COMPACT_ATOMS: atom_id res chain seq x y z
N MET A 1 46.52 -26.88 22.57
CA MET A 1 46.50 -28.06 23.44
C MET A 1 46.07 -27.57 24.81
N ILE A 2 44.89 -28.02 25.29
CA ILE A 2 44.38 -27.95 26.69
C ILE A 2 43.96 -26.51 27.10
N GLU A 3 42.72 -26.18 27.51
CA GLU A 3 41.76 -26.92 28.34
C GLU A 3 40.31 -26.45 28.11
N GLN A 4 39.40 -27.41 27.94
CA GLN A 4 37.98 -27.33 28.35
C GLN A 4 37.89 -27.51 29.87
N ILE A 5 36.91 -26.88 30.53
CA ILE A 5 36.26 -27.18 31.84
C ILE A 5 35.57 -25.84 32.21
N GLN A 6 34.27 -25.60 32.36
CA GLN A 6 33.03 -26.35 32.63
C GLN A 6 31.87 -25.48 32.03
N ARG A 7 30.93 -25.99 31.22
CA ARG A 7 29.79 -26.84 31.58
C ARG A 7 28.90 -26.21 32.67
N THR A 8 27.66 -25.83 32.31
CA THR A 8 26.39 -25.85 33.09
C THR A 8 25.38 -24.96 32.32
N GLU A 9 24.62 -25.48 31.36
CA GLU A 9 23.29 -26.12 31.50
C GLU A 9 22.13 -25.09 31.60
N GLY A 10 21.30 -25.08 30.55
CA GLY A 10 19.84 -25.01 30.66
C GLY A 10 19.19 -23.68 31.06
N PHE A 11 18.87 -22.84 30.06
CA PHE A 11 17.73 -21.93 30.17
C PHE A 11 16.54 -22.54 29.43
N ILE A 12 15.68 -23.25 30.19
CA ILE A 12 14.40 -23.82 29.76
C ILE A 12 13.26 -22.90 30.27
N PRO A 13 12.09 -22.89 29.60
CA PRO A 13 11.07 -21.85 29.67
C PRO A 13 10.20 -21.97 30.93
N HIS A 14 9.82 -20.84 31.52
CA HIS A 14 8.77 -20.81 32.53
C HIS A 14 7.43 -20.51 31.85
N THR A 15 6.66 -21.58 31.68
CA THR A 15 5.23 -21.56 31.44
C THR A 15 4.54 -20.93 32.65
N SER A 16 4.03 -19.70 32.54
CA SER A 16 3.03 -19.20 33.47
C SER A 16 1.65 -19.49 32.91
N THR A 17 1.07 -20.55 33.45
CA THR A 17 -0.34 -20.91 33.51
C THR A 17 -1.27 -19.69 33.52
N VAL A 18 -2.18 -19.62 32.55
CA VAL A 18 -3.52 -19.05 32.74
C VAL A 18 -4.52 -19.94 32.01
N GLU A 19 -4.97 -20.98 32.69
CA GLU A 19 -6.33 -21.49 32.49
C GLU A 19 -7.12 -21.07 33.72
N MET A 20 -8.16 -20.25 33.53
CA MET A 20 -9.45 -20.39 34.22
C MET A 20 -10.48 -19.44 33.60
N GLN A 21 -11.45 -20.09 32.96
CA GLN A 21 -12.89 -19.87 33.15
C GLN A 21 -13.60 -18.81 32.31
N ALA A 22 -14.36 -19.33 31.34
CA ALA A 22 -15.53 -18.70 30.77
C ALA A 22 -16.61 -18.48 31.85
N ASP A 23 -17.11 -17.26 31.98
CA ASP A 23 -18.52 -16.91 31.72
C ASP A 23 -18.75 -15.43 32.06
N SER A 24 -19.09 -14.64 31.06
CA SER A 24 -20.10 -13.58 31.17
C SER A 24 -20.38 -13.05 29.77
N VAL A 25 -21.36 -13.68 29.14
CA VAL A 25 -22.18 -13.04 28.12
C VAL A 25 -22.82 -11.82 28.78
N GLN A 26 -22.29 -10.62 28.54
CA GLN A 26 -23.10 -9.41 28.39
C GLN A 26 -22.23 -8.25 27.90
N SER A 27 -22.29 -8.01 26.59
CA SER A 27 -22.95 -6.81 26.05
C SER A 27 -22.37 -6.55 24.68
N ALA A 28 -23.21 -6.77 23.68
CA ALA A 28 -23.03 -6.22 22.35
C ALA A 28 -22.69 -4.73 22.48
N LYS A 29 -21.46 -4.38 22.11
CA LYS A 29 -21.09 -3.01 21.76
C LYS A 29 -20.17 -3.11 20.57
N GLU A 30 -20.82 -3.03 19.42
CA GLU A 30 -20.31 -2.49 18.17
C GLU A 30 -18.80 -2.66 17.95
N VAL A 31 -18.45 -3.70 17.20
CA VAL A 31 -17.23 -3.69 16.41
C VAL A 31 -17.43 -2.69 15.28
N SER A 32 -17.23 -1.43 15.60
CA SER A 32 -17.03 -0.33 14.65
C SER A 32 -15.57 0.09 14.74
N ASP A 33 -14.65 -0.84 14.48
CA ASP A 33 -13.23 -0.52 14.33
C ASP A 33 -12.54 -1.56 13.42
N ALA A 34 -13.03 -1.62 12.19
CA ALA A 34 -12.16 -1.85 11.05
C ALA A 34 -12.20 -0.52 10.29
N SER A 35 -11.11 0.23 10.42
CA SER A 35 -10.90 1.52 9.77
C SER A 35 -11.44 1.50 8.34
N SER A 36 -12.50 2.27 8.12
CA SER A 36 -12.98 2.61 6.80
C SER A 36 -11.91 3.48 6.15
N VAL A 37 -10.91 2.83 5.54
CA VAL A 37 -10.07 3.50 4.56
C VAL A 37 -10.99 3.90 3.43
N ASP A 38 -11.41 5.16 3.44
CA ASP A 38 -12.34 5.69 2.45
C ASP A 38 -11.68 5.60 1.07
N PHE A 39 -12.35 4.90 0.14
CA PHE A 39 -11.88 4.75 -1.24
C PHE A 39 -11.59 6.10 -1.91
N SER A 40 -12.35 7.15 -1.54
CA SER A 40 -12.09 8.52 -1.99
C SER A 40 -10.75 9.06 -1.51
N SER A 41 -10.30 8.70 -0.29
CA SER A 41 -8.98 9.08 0.22
C SER A 41 -7.87 8.40 -0.57
N LEU A 42 -8.00 7.10 -0.84
CA LEU A 42 -7.04 6.37 -1.67
C LEU A 42 -6.96 6.92 -3.09
N LEU A 43 -8.10 7.29 -3.66
CA LEU A 43 -8.14 7.90 -4.98
C LEU A 43 -7.50 9.30 -4.98
N GLN A 44 -7.76 10.09 -3.93
CA GLN A 44 -7.15 11.41 -3.75
C GLN A 44 -5.62 11.30 -3.61
N ASP A 45 -5.14 10.36 -2.81
CA ASP A 45 -3.71 10.10 -2.63
C ASP A 45 -3.06 9.67 -3.95
N MET A 46 -3.72 8.78 -4.71
CA MET A 46 -3.26 8.36 -6.03
C MET A 46 -3.19 9.52 -7.03
N VAL A 47 -4.18 10.42 -7.02
CA VAL A 47 -4.16 11.63 -7.87
C VAL A 47 -3.05 12.58 -7.44
N GLN A 48 -2.85 12.76 -6.14
CA GLN A 48 -1.79 13.62 -5.60
C GLN A 48 -0.40 13.09 -6.00
N GLU A 49 -0.23 11.76 -5.94
CA GLU A 49 0.99 11.07 -6.36
C GLU A 49 1.21 11.18 -7.88
N ALA A 50 0.14 11.04 -8.68
CA ALA A 50 0.21 11.19 -10.13
C ALA A 50 0.65 12.60 -10.54
N ILE A 51 0.09 13.64 -9.91
CA ILE A 51 0.50 15.04 -10.14
C ILE A 51 1.98 15.23 -9.76
N GLY A 52 2.41 14.66 -8.63
CA GLY A 52 3.80 14.71 -8.19
C GLY A 52 4.75 14.04 -9.20
N LYS A 53 4.37 12.88 -9.74
CA LYS A 53 5.14 12.16 -10.76
C LYS A 53 5.23 12.93 -12.08
N ILE A 54 4.15 13.58 -12.51
CA ILE A 54 4.14 14.40 -13.73
C ILE A 54 5.08 15.61 -13.57
N LYS A 55 4.99 16.35 -12.46
CA LYS A 55 5.92 17.48 -12.18
C LYS A 55 7.37 17.05 -12.17
N LYS A 56 7.67 15.92 -11.52
CA LYS A 56 9.01 15.36 -11.48
C LYS A 56 9.50 14.94 -12.87
N ALA A 57 8.61 14.40 -13.71
CA ALA A 57 8.91 14.06 -15.09
C ALA A 57 9.17 15.31 -15.95
N GLU A 58 8.46 16.42 -15.73
CA GLU A 58 8.73 17.71 -16.38
C GLU A 58 10.12 18.24 -16.01
N ASP A 59 10.46 18.25 -14.71
CA ASP A 59 11.79 18.66 -14.24
C ASP A 59 12.90 17.78 -14.82
N PHE A 60 12.64 16.47 -14.90
CA PHE A 60 13.57 15.50 -15.47
C PHE A 60 13.71 15.67 -16.99
N SER A 61 12.62 15.95 -17.70
CA SER A 61 12.63 16.24 -19.14
C SER A 61 13.41 17.53 -19.42
N LEU A 62 13.28 18.54 -18.57
CA LEU A 62 14.02 19.80 -18.65
C LEU A 62 15.52 19.58 -18.40
N THR A 63 15.89 18.75 -17.43
CA THR A 63 17.30 18.39 -17.16
C THR A 63 17.90 17.44 -18.21
N ALA A 64 17.11 16.54 -18.79
CA ALA A 64 17.50 15.71 -19.93
C ALA A 64 17.77 16.54 -21.20
N LEU A 65 16.91 17.52 -21.50
CA LEU A 65 17.15 18.48 -22.59
C LEU A 65 18.39 19.36 -22.36
N GLN A 66 18.73 19.64 -21.10
CA GLN A 66 19.98 20.30 -20.72
C GLN A 66 21.22 19.39 -20.78
N GLY A 67 21.07 18.13 -21.20
CA GLY A 67 22.17 17.16 -21.31
C GLY A 67 22.68 16.61 -19.98
N LYS A 68 21.93 16.81 -18.88
CA LYS A 68 22.31 16.35 -17.52
C LYS A 68 21.86 14.92 -17.20
N THR A 69 21.07 14.32 -18.09
CA THR A 69 20.48 12.98 -17.96
C THR A 69 20.50 12.28 -19.31
N SER A 70 20.73 10.97 -19.34
CA SER A 70 20.83 10.21 -20.59
C SER A 70 19.46 10.06 -21.29
N MET A 71 19.42 10.19 -22.62
CA MET A 71 18.20 10.00 -23.42
C MET A 71 17.53 8.62 -23.22
N ARG A 72 18.31 7.60 -22.81
CA ARG A 72 17.78 6.27 -22.46
C ARG A 72 16.97 6.30 -21.17
N GLU A 73 17.49 6.92 -20.11
CA GLU A 73 16.73 7.12 -18.86
C GLU A 73 15.47 7.95 -19.07
N ALA A 74 15.52 8.97 -19.94
CA ALA A 74 14.34 9.76 -20.25
C ALA A 74 13.24 8.90 -20.90
N ILE A 75 13.58 8.04 -21.85
CA ILE A 75 12.63 7.12 -22.51
C ILE A 75 12.09 6.09 -21.51
N ASP A 76 12.94 5.51 -20.65
CA ASP A 76 12.50 4.55 -19.63
C ASP A 76 11.50 5.19 -18.66
N CYS A 77 11.76 6.43 -18.25
CA CYS A 77 10.85 7.19 -17.39
C CYS A 77 9.50 7.46 -18.08
N ILE A 78 9.51 7.81 -19.36
CA ILE A 78 8.29 8.04 -20.17
C ILE A 78 7.50 6.73 -20.32
N MET A 79 8.14 5.62 -20.66
CA MET A 79 7.48 4.32 -20.77
C MET A 79 6.83 3.88 -19.44
N GLN A 80 7.50 4.16 -18.32
CA GLN A 80 6.97 3.86 -16.99
C GLN A 80 5.78 4.77 -16.62
N ALA A 81 5.83 6.04 -17.03
CA ALA A 81 4.71 6.97 -16.89
C ALA A 81 3.50 6.55 -17.75
N GLU A 82 3.71 6.15 -19.00
CA GLU A 82 2.65 5.67 -19.89
C GLU A 82 1.95 4.43 -19.34
N ARG A 83 2.71 3.47 -18.80
CA ARG A 83 2.14 2.29 -18.16
C ARG A 83 1.25 2.63 -16.98
N THR A 84 1.67 3.59 -16.16
CA THR A 84 0.89 4.08 -15.01
C THR A 84 -0.37 4.82 -15.46
N LEU A 85 -0.26 5.63 -16.52
CA LEU A 85 -1.38 6.36 -17.11
C LEU A 85 -2.43 5.40 -17.70
N GLN A 86 -2.00 4.35 -18.41
CA GLN A 86 -2.91 3.34 -18.98
C GLN A 86 -3.72 2.62 -17.89
N VAL A 87 -3.09 2.27 -16.77
CA VAL A 87 -3.77 1.67 -15.61
C VAL A 87 -4.76 2.67 -15.00
N SER A 88 -4.37 3.93 -14.88
CA SER A 88 -5.25 5.00 -14.35
C SER A 88 -6.49 5.22 -15.23
N ILE A 89 -6.33 5.16 -16.56
CA ILE A 89 -7.44 5.25 -17.53
C ILE A 89 -8.34 4.02 -17.41
N ALA A 90 -7.79 2.81 -17.32
CA ALA A 90 -8.58 1.59 -17.14
C ALA A 90 -9.41 1.64 -15.85
N LEU A 91 -8.83 2.16 -14.76
CA LEU A 91 -9.54 2.35 -13.50
C LEU A 91 -10.67 3.37 -13.64
N ARG A 92 -10.44 4.51 -14.34
CA ARG A 92 -11.48 5.50 -14.65
C ARG A 92 -12.65 4.83 -15.39
N ASP A 93 -12.36 4.05 -16.42
CA ASP A 93 -13.38 3.41 -17.24
C ASP A 93 -14.19 2.37 -16.43
N LYS A 94 -13.55 1.63 -15.51
CA LYS A 94 -14.26 0.69 -14.61
C LYS A 94 -15.12 1.43 -13.57
N ILE A 95 -14.65 2.52 -12.99
CA ILE A 95 -15.44 3.31 -12.03
C ILE A 95 -16.69 3.87 -12.72
N VAL A 96 -16.53 4.46 -13.91
CA VAL A 96 -17.65 4.98 -14.71
C VAL A 96 -18.62 3.87 -15.10
N SER A 97 -18.12 2.72 -15.56
CA SER A 97 -18.97 1.59 -15.93
C SER A 97 -19.77 1.06 -14.74
N SER A 98 -19.14 0.94 -13.57
CA SER A 98 -19.81 0.49 -12.34
C SER A 98 -20.84 1.50 -11.86
N ALA A 99 -20.56 2.81 -11.97
CA ALA A 99 -21.53 3.86 -11.64
C ALA A 99 -22.76 3.84 -12.55
N LEU A 100 -22.57 3.58 -13.85
CA LEU A 100 -23.67 3.39 -14.79
C LEU A 100 -24.45 2.09 -14.53
N GLU A 101 -23.78 1.01 -14.15
CA GLU A 101 -24.41 -0.27 -13.80
C GLU A 101 -25.26 -0.16 -12.52
N ILE A 102 -24.73 0.49 -11.48
CA ILE A 102 -25.48 0.82 -10.26
C ILE A 102 -26.67 1.74 -10.59
N SER A 103 -26.49 2.74 -11.46
CA SER A 103 -27.58 3.64 -11.88
C SER A 103 -28.66 2.91 -12.68
N LYS A 104 -28.30 1.92 -13.50
CA LYS A 104 -29.26 1.07 -14.22
C LYS A 104 -29.97 0.07 -13.30
N MET A 105 -29.42 -0.18 -12.12
CA MET A 105 -30.04 -0.94 -11.03
C MET A 105 -30.72 -0.01 -10.01
N GLN A 106 -31.04 1.24 -10.37
CA GLN A 106 -31.93 2.07 -9.57
C GLN A 106 -33.37 1.85 -10.02
N ILE A 107 -34.03 0.96 -9.27
CA ILE A 107 -35.46 0.64 -9.20
C ILE A 107 -36.00 -0.14 -10.41
#